data_AF-A0A8J3ZIF7-F1
#
_entry.id   AF-A0A8J3ZIF7-F1
#
_cell.length_a   1.000
_cell.length_b   1.000
_cell.length_c   1.000
_cell.angle_alpha   90.00
_cell.angle_beta   90.00
_cell.angle_gamma   90.00
#
_symmetry.space_group_name_H-M   'P 1'
#
loop_
_entity.id
_entity.type
_entity.pdbx_description
1 polymer ?
#
loop_
_entity_poly.entity_id
_entity_poly.type
_entity_poly.pdbx_seq_one_letter_code
_entity_poly.pdbx_strand_id
1 'polypeptide(L)' 'MRDTIAADALLGLLLPFWQLVLGVVIIVFVVGASVRLARRGRSRMNTAIIVTGVALVGLVVIGVLSS' A
#
# COMPACT_ATOMS: atom_id res chain seq x y z
N MET A 1 -21.80 -8.79 27.71
CA MET A 1 -22.26 -9.22 26.37
C MET A 1 -22.66 -8.06 25.46
N ARG A 2 -23.18 -6.92 25.97
CA ARG A 2 -23.37 -5.70 25.15
C ARG A 2 -22.03 -5.01 24.80
N ASP A 3 -21.08 -5.02 25.73
CA ASP A 3 -19.77 -4.39 25.54
C ASP A 3 -18.90 -5.12 24.51
N THR A 4 -19.05 -6.45 24.42
CA THR A 4 -18.36 -7.27 23.42
C THR A 4 -18.84 -6.96 22.01
N ILE A 5 -20.16 -6.79 21.80
CA ILE A 5 -20.72 -6.41 20.49
C ILE A 5 -20.27 -5.02 20.05
N ALA A 6 -20.18 -4.07 21.00
CA ALA A 6 -19.69 -2.72 20.71
C ALA A 6 -18.20 -2.71 20.37
N ALA A 7 -17.38 -3.49 21.09
CA ALA A 7 -15.96 -3.64 20.81
C ALA A 7 -15.71 -4.34 19.45
N ASP A 8 -16.47 -5.39 19.12
CA ASP A 8 -16.36 -6.08 17.83
C ASP A 8 -16.77 -5.19 16.66
N ALA A 9 -17.82 -4.37 16.81
CA ALA A 9 -18.21 -3.39 15.80
C ALA A 9 -17.14 -2.30 15.59
N LEU A 10 -16.53 -1.84 16.68
CA LEU A 10 -15.42 -0.88 16.63
C LEU A 10 -14.19 -1.49 15.96
N LEU A 11 -13.81 -2.72 16.32
CA LEU A 11 -12.68 -3.45 15.72
C LEU A 11 -12.94 -3.73 14.23
N GLY A 12 -14.17 -4.09 13.86
CA GLY A 12 -14.60 -4.30 12.49
C GLY A 12 -14.50 -3.06 11.62
N LEU A 13 -14.50 -1.85 12.20
CA LEU A 13 -14.25 -0.60 11.48
C LEU A 13 -12.77 -0.14 11.59
N LEU A 14 -12.15 -0.36 12.75
CA LEU A 14 -10.80 0.06 13.05
C LEU A 14 -9.76 -0.71 12.22
N LEU A 15 -9.92 -2.03 12.08
CA LEU A 15 -9.08 -2.88 11.23
C LEU A 15 -9.03 -2.39 9.77
N PRO A 16 -10.16 -2.23 9.06
CA PRO A 16 -10.16 -1.75 7.68
C PRO A 16 -9.70 -0.30 7.55
N PHE A 17 -9.98 0.56 8.53
CA PHE A 17 -9.43 1.92 8.56
C PHE A 17 -7.90 1.91 8.58
N TRP A 18 -7.29 1.09 9.43
CA TRP A 18 -5.84 0.94 9.49
C TRP A 18 -5.26 0.30 8.24
N GLN A 19 -5.95 -0.64 7.60
CA GLN A 19 -5.55 -1.19 6.30
C GLN A 19 -5.44 -0.11 5.23
N LEU A 20 -6.40 0.83 5.16
CA LEU A 20 -6.33 1.96 4.24
C LEU A 20 -5.13 2.88 4.54
N VAL A 21 -4.89 3.20 5.82
CA VAL A 21 -3.74 4.01 6.23
C VAL A 21 -2.43 3.34 5.83
N LEU A 22 -2.28 2.04 6.13
CA LEU A 22 -1.08 1.27 5.77
C LEU A 22 -0.90 1.21 4.26
N GLY A 23 -1.97 1.00 3.49
CA GLY A 23 -1.93 1.00 2.03
C GLY A 23 -1.41 2.33 1.47
N VAL A 24 -1.94 3.46 1.95
CA VAL A 24 -1.51 4.80 1.53
C VAL A 24 -0.06 5.06 1.91
N VAL A 25 0.35 4.72 3.14
CA VAL A 25 1.74 4.91 3.60
C VAL A 25 2.71 4.09 2.74
N ILE A 26 2.39 2.84 2.44
CA ILE A 26 3.21 1.96 1.60
C ILE A 26 3.31 2.54 0.18
N ILE A 27 2.20 2.98 -0.41
CA ILE A 27 2.19 3.60 -1.75
C ILE A 27 3.08 4.85 -1.77
N VAL A 28 2.94 5.74 -0.79
CA VAL A 28 3.77 6.96 -0.71
C VAL A 28 5.24 6.61 -0.57
N PHE A 29 5.58 5.62 0.26
CA PHE A 29 6.95 5.17 0.46
C PHE A 29 7.53 4.56 -0.82
N VAL A 30 6.76 3.71 -1.49
CA VAL A 30 7.09 3.09 -2.77
C VAL A 30 7.35 4.15 -3.84
N VAL A 31 6.41 5.08 -4.03
CA VAL A 31 6.54 6.17 -5.02
C VAL A 31 7.73 7.05 -4.66
N GLY A 32 7.90 7.40 -3.38
CA GLY A 32 9.03 8.19 -2.89
C GLY A 32 10.37 7.52 -3.16
N ALA A 33 10.49 6.22 -2.90
CA ALA A 33 11.69 5.43 -3.17
C ALA A 33 11.98 5.34 -4.67
N SER A 34 10.96 5.08 -5.49
CA SER A 34 11.07 5.06 -6.95
C SER A 34 11.50 6.41 -7.53
N VAL A 35 10.90 7.52 -7.06
CA VAL A 35 11.26 8.87 -7.49
C VAL A 35 12.68 9.24 -7.03
N ARG A 36 13.05 8.89 -5.80
CA ARG A 36 14.41 9.13 -5.27
C ARG A 36 15.46 8.35 -6.06
N LEU A 37 15.14 7.11 -6.47
CA LEU A 37 16.00 6.29 -7.31
C LEU A 37 16.10 6.84 -8.75
N ALA A 38 14.97 7.28 -9.31
CA ALA A 38 14.93 7.90 -10.64
C ALA A 38 15.78 9.17 -10.73
N ARG A 39 15.84 9.95 -9.64
CA ARG A 39 16.69 11.15 -9.55
C ARG A 39 18.20 10.85 -9.49
N ARG A 40 18.63 9.60 -9.26
CA ARG A 40 20.06 9.22 -9.13
C ARG A 40 20.78 8.82 -10.44
N GLY A 41 20.09 8.76 -11.57
CA GLY A 41 20.72 8.77 -12.91
C GLY A 41 21.27 7.44 -13.48
N ARG A 42 21.15 7.33 -14.82
CA ARG A 42 21.79 6.41 -15.81
C ARG A 42 21.24 4.99 -16.08
N SER A 43 20.28 4.42 -15.36
CA SER A 43 19.61 3.17 -15.83
C SER A 43 18.11 3.35 -16.05
N ARG A 44 17.75 4.09 -17.11
CA ARG A 44 16.34 4.34 -17.48
C ARG A 44 15.57 3.05 -17.81
N MET A 45 16.24 2.00 -18.27
CA MET A 45 15.62 0.71 -18.58
C MET A 45 15.27 -0.09 -17.32
N ASN A 46 16.19 -0.17 -16.35
CA ASN A 46 15.92 -0.83 -15.07
C ASN A 46 14.86 -0.07 -14.26
N THR A 47 14.82 1.26 -14.40
CA THR A 47 13.81 2.10 -13.73
C THR A 47 12.40 1.81 -14.26
N ALA A 48 12.24 1.67 -15.58
CA ALA A 48 10.95 1.32 -16.17
C ALA A 48 10.47 -0.06 -15.70
N ILE A 49 11.37 -1.05 -15.64
CA ILE A 49 11.05 -2.40 -15.16
C ILE A 49 10.65 -2.40 -13.68
N ILE A 50 11.40 -1.69 -12.84
CA ILE A 50 11.11 -1.61 -11.40
C ILE A 50 9.80 -0.86 -11.14
N VAL A 51 9.55 0.25 -11.83
CA VAL A 51 8.29 1.01 -11.68
C VAL A 51 7.09 0.17 -12.09
N THR A 52 7.15 -0.52 -13.23
CA THR A 52 6.07 -1.38 -13.70
C THR A 52 5.86 -2.57 -12.77
N GLY A 53 6.94 -3.24 -12.33
CA GLY A 53 6.86 -4.36 -11.39
C GLY A 53 6.26 -3.94 -10.04
N VAL A 54 6.65 -2.77 -9.54
CA VAL A 54 6.14 -2.24 -8.28
C VAL A 54 4.69 -1.75 -8.40
N ALA A 55 4.31 -1.13 -9.52
CA ALA A 55 2.93 -0.78 -9.80
C ALA A 55 2.04 -2.03 -9.90
N LEU A 56 2.54 -3.10 -10.52
CA LEU A 56 1.83 -4.38 -10.63
C LEU A 56 1.64 -5.04 -9.26
N VAL A 57 2.70 -5.10 -8.45
CA VAL A 57 2.64 -5.64 -7.08
C VAL A 57 1.70 -4.80 -6.22
N GLY A 58 1.75 -3.47 -6.32
CA GLY A 58 0.82 -2.59 -5.62
C GLY A 58 -0.64 -2.84 -6.03
N LEU A 59 -0.91 -2.98 -7.32
CA LEU A 59 -2.24 -3.29 -7.83
C LEU A 59 -2.75 -4.65 -7.32
N VAL A 60 -1.90 -5.67 -7.32
CA VAL A 60 -2.23 -7.01 -6.81
C VAL A 60 -2.49 -6.98 -5.32
N VAL A 61 -1.67 -6.27 -4.53
CA VAL A 61 -1.86 -6.13 -3.09
C VAL A 61 -3.17 -5.41 -2.78
N ILE A 62 -3.52 -4.35 -3.52
CA ILE A 62 -4.82 -3.66 -3.37
C ILE A 62 -5.97 -4.63 -3.70
N GLY A 63 -5.86 -5.41 -4.78
CA GLY A 63 -6.88 -6.39 -5.17
C GLY A 63 -7.07 -7.49 -4.12
N VAL A 64 -5.99 -7.98 -3.51
CA VAL A 64 -6.04 -8.97 -2.42
C VAL A 64 -6.62 -8.37 -1.14
N LEU A 65 -6.26 -7.12 -0.80
CA LEU A 65 -6.77 -6.46 0.40
C LEU A 65 -8.23 -6.02 0.28
N SER A 66 -8.72 -5.89 -0.95
CA SER A 66 -10.11 -5.57 -1.29
C SER A 66 -10.99 -6.82 -1.56
N SER A 67 -10.40 -8.02 -1.52
CA SER A 67 -11.08 -9.32 -1.65
C SER A 67 -11.38 -9.92 -0.29
#